data_AF-A0A7S2EZS9-F1
#
_entry.id   AF-A0A7S2EZS9-F1
#
_cell.length_a   1.000
_cell.length_b   1.000
_cell.length_c   1.000
_cell.angle_alpha   90.00
_cell.angle_beta   90.00
_cell.angle_gamma   90.00
#
_symmetry.space_group_name_H-M   'P 1'
#
loop_
_entity.id
_entity.type
_entity.pdbx_description
1 polymer ?
#
loop_
_entity_poly.entity_id
_entity_poly.type
_entity_poly.pdbx_seq_one_letter_code
_entity_poly.pdbx_strand_id
1 'polypeptide(L)'
;SKEPHIKFSREEVDQFRELFDREARGPAGKERLLFGALAEMIGGIVPLGDRHLSELFGTFAEVAGGKGSKENLEMPTVDFAGFLMLMRRLLDSDFANLDDHAKRVVQQKH
;
A
#
# COMPACT_ATOMS: atom_id res chain seq x y z
N SER A 1 17.03 10.57 18.12
CA SER A 1 16.15 10.39 16.95
C SER A 1 16.13 8.94 16.57
N LYS A 2 15.04 8.22 16.82
CA LYS A 2 14.91 6.82 16.40
C LYS A 2 14.13 6.85 15.09
N GLU A 3 14.82 6.78 13.97
CA GLU A 3 14.18 6.45 12.70
C GLU A 3 13.94 4.93 12.74
N PRO A 4 12.70 4.42 12.80
CA PRO A 4 12.48 3.02 12.53
C PRO A 4 12.73 2.83 11.03
N HIS A 5 13.92 2.33 10.67
CA HIS A 5 14.21 1.82 9.34
C HIS A 5 13.94 0.32 9.36
N ILE A 6 12.68 -0.12 9.38
CA ILE A 6 12.41 -1.50 8.99
C ILE A 6 12.58 -1.52 7.47
N LYS A 7 13.76 -1.98 7.05
CA LYS A 7 14.04 -2.28 5.65
C LYS A 7 13.27 -3.55 5.32
N PHE A 8 12.38 -3.50 4.34
CA PHE A 8 11.80 -4.71 3.78
C PHE A 8 12.93 -5.65 3.38
N SER A 9 12.83 -6.91 3.78
CA SER A 9 13.69 -7.96 3.27
C SER A 9 13.47 -8.11 1.76
N ARG A 10 14.44 -8.71 1.07
CA ARG A 10 14.32 -8.98 -0.37
C ARG A 10 13.08 -9.82 -0.67
N GLU A 11 12.81 -10.80 0.18
CA GLU A 11 11.65 -11.69 0.07
C GLU A 11 10.33 -10.92 0.19
N GLU A 12 10.22 -9.99 1.13
CA GLU A 12 9.04 -9.12 1.26
C GLU A 12 8.87 -8.23 0.02
N VAL A 13 9.96 -7.64 -0.49
CA VAL A 13 9.90 -6.82 -1.71
C VAL A 13 9.45 -7.65 -2.92
N ASP A 14 9.93 -8.88 -3.06
CA ASP A 14 9.50 -9.80 -4.13
C ASP A 14 8.00 -10.16 -3.99
N GLN A 15 7.51 -10.44 -2.78
CA GLN A 15 6.08 -10.69 -2.53
C GLN A 15 5.21 -9.46 -2.82
N PHE A 16 5.66 -8.28 -2.39
CA PHE A 16 5.00 -7.01 -2.70
C PHE A 16 5.00 -6.72 -4.20
N ARG A 17 6.06 -7.12 -4.90
CA ARG A 17 6.15 -6.96 -6.36
C ARG A 17 5.14 -7.83 -7.08
N GLU A 18 5.01 -9.10 -6.68
CA GLU A 18 4.00 -10.00 -7.25
C GLU A 18 2.57 -9.47 -7.03
N LEU A 19 2.29 -8.98 -5.82
CA LEU A 19 1.03 -8.36 -5.47
C LEU A 19 0.75 -7.09 -6.30
N PHE A 20 1.76 -6.24 -6.46
CA PHE A 20 1.65 -5.03 -7.27
C PHE A 20 1.43 -5.34 -8.74
N ASP A 21 2.20 -6.25 -9.33
CA ASP A 21 2.12 -6.59 -10.77
C ASP A 21 0.77 -7.22 -11.13
N ARG A 22 0.09 -7.89 -10.19
CA ARG A 22 -1.25 -8.47 -10.38
C ARG A 22 -2.34 -7.39 -10.53
N GLU A 23 -2.27 -6.36 -9.70
CA GLU A 23 -3.34 -5.36 -9.55
C GLU A 23 -3.04 -4.04 -10.29
N ALA A 24 -1.76 -3.73 -10.50
CA ALA A 24 -1.35 -2.56 -11.25
C ALA A 24 -1.79 -2.67 -12.72
N ARG A 25 -2.03 -1.52 -13.32
CA ARG A 25 -2.43 -1.40 -14.73
C ARG A 25 -1.53 -0.38 -15.41
N GLY A 26 -1.26 -0.59 -16.69
CA GLY A 26 -0.42 0.31 -17.48
C GLY A 26 0.53 -0.45 -18.41
N PRO A 27 1.28 0.27 -19.26
CA PRO A 27 2.33 -0.34 -20.05
C PRO A 27 3.50 -0.78 -19.14
N ALA A 28 4.21 -1.84 -19.56
CA ALA A 28 5.34 -2.38 -18.82
C ALA A 28 6.38 -1.28 -18.48
N GLY A 29 6.77 -1.20 -17.21
CA GLY A 29 7.67 -0.16 -16.67
C GLY A 29 6.99 1.16 -16.30
N LYS A 30 5.67 1.29 -16.49
CA LYS A 30 4.84 2.42 -16.03
C LYS A 30 3.54 1.94 -15.39
N GLU A 31 3.58 0.76 -14.79
CA GLU A 31 2.46 0.20 -14.06
C GLU A 31 2.12 1.13 -12.88
N ARG A 32 0.84 1.44 -12.77
CA ARG A 32 0.29 2.35 -11.77
C ARG A 32 -0.81 1.63 -11.02
N LEU A 33 -0.88 1.87 -9.73
CA LEU A 33 -1.89 1.31 -8.86
C LEU A 33 -2.84 2.41 -8.40
N LEU A 34 -4.14 2.16 -8.59
CA LEU A 34 -5.23 3.04 -8.16
C LEU A 34 -5.60 2.75 -6.70
N PHE A 35 -6.20 3.72 -6.03
CA PHE A 35 -6.66 3.54 -4.65
C PHE A 35 -7.60 2.33 -4.49
N GLY A 36 -8.54 2.12 -5.43
CA GLY A 36 -9.46 0.99 -5.38
C GLY A 36 -8.75 -0.35 -5.33
N ALA A 37 -7.76 -0.54 -6.21
CA ALA A 37 -6.93 -1.74 -6.23
C ALA A 37 -6.16 -1.92 -4.91
N LEU A 38 -5.58 -0.83 -4.37
CA LEU A 38 -4.90 -0.90 -3.07
C LEU A 38 -5.84 -1.29 -1.93
N ALA A 39 -7.03 -0.69 -1.89
CA ALA A 39 -8.02 -0.96 -0.87
C ALA A 39 -8.50 -2.42 -0.92
N GLU A 40 -8.66 -3.00 -2.12
CA GLU A 40 -8.97 -4.43 -2.26
C GLU A 40 -7.82 -5.32 -1.76
N MET A 41 -6.57 -4.99 -2.10
CA MET A 41 -5.39 -5.74 -1.63
C MET A 41 -5.29 -5.75 -0.11
N ILE A 42 -5.42 -4.58 0.52
CA ILE A 42 -5.36 -4.45 1.99
C ILE A 42 -6.61 -5.05 2.64
N GLY A 43 -7.78 -4.87 2.02
CA GLY A 43 -9.05 -5.45 2.46
C GLY A 43 -9.07 -6.97 2.50
N GLY A 44 -8.27 -7.62 1.66
CA GLY A 44 -8.05 -9.07 1.70
C GLY A 44 -7.22 -9.55 2.90
N ILE A 45 -6.45 -8.65 3.55
CA ILE A 45 -5.56 -8.98 4.69
C ILE A 45 -6.22 -8.56 6.00
N VAL A 46 -6.80 -7.36 6.03
CA VAL A 46 -7.49 -6.81 7.20
C VAL A 46 -8.89 -6.31 6.80
N PRO A 47 -9.92 -6.56 7.63
CA PRO A 47 -11.22 -5.97 7.38
C PRO A 47 -11.12 -4.44 7.49
N LEU A 48 -11.25 -3.77 6.34
CA LEU A 48 -11.26 -2.32 6.25
C LEU A 48 -12.67 -1.79 6.50
N GLY A 49 -12.89 -1.17 7.66
CA GLY A 49 -14.08 -0.34 7.90
C GLY A 49 -13.92 1.06 7.31
N ASP A 50 -15.01 1.84 7.24
CA ASP A 50 -15.02 3.20 6.65
C ASP A 50 -13.93 4.11 7.20
N ARG A 51 -13.65 4.01 8.51
CA ARG A 51 -12.59 4.78 9.17
C ARG A 51 -11.19 4.40 8.66
N HIS A 52 -10.92 3.11 8.51
CA HIS A 52 -9.64 2.61 7.99
C HIS A 52 -9.49 2.97 6.50
N LEU A 53 -10.56 2.89 5.70
CA LEU A 53 -10.53 3.33 4.30
C LEU A 53 -10.20 4.82 4.18
N SER A 54 -10.75 5.66 5.04
CA SER A 54 -10.47 7.10 5.03
C SER A 54 -9.00 7.40 5.38
N GLU A 55 -8.42 6.73 6.37
CA GLU A 55 -7.00 6.88 6.72
C GLU A 55 -6.07 6.32 5.63
N LEU A 56 -6.43 5.18 5.04
CA LEU A 56 -5.71 4.60 3.90
C LEU A 56 -5.73 5.55 2.70
N PHE A 57 -6.87 6.18 2.41
CA PHE A 57 -6.99 7.16 1.33
C PHE A 57 -6.16 8.40 1.59
N GLY A 58 -6.16 8.92 2.82
CA GLY A 58 -5.30 10.05 3.21
C GLY A 58 -3.83 9.76 2.95
N THR A 59 -3.35 8.61 3.44
CA THR A 59 -1.97 8.16 3.26
C THR A 59 -1.65 7.96 1.77
N PHE A 60 -2.60 7.41 1.01
CA PHE A 60 -2.45 7.19 -0.42
C PHE A 60 -2.33 8.50 -1.19
N ALA A 61 -3.20 9.46 -0.92
CA ALA A 61 -3.18 10.78 -1.55
C ALA A 61 -1.89 11.56 -1.23
N GLU A 62 -1.36 11.42 -0.02
CA GLU A 62 -0.06 11.99 0.34
C GLU A 62 1.07 11.40 -0.51
N VAL A 63 1.13 10.08 -0.63
CA VAL A 63 2.20 9.37 -1.35
C VAL A 63 2.07 9.50 -2.86
N ALA A 64 0.84 9.57 -3.39
CA ALA A 64 0.55 9.81 -4.81
C ALA A 64 0.90 11.23 -5.29
N GLY A 65 1.46 12.08 -4.43
CA GLY A 65 1.94 13.41 -4.79
C GLY A 65 1.21 14.55 -4.09
N GLY A 66 0.94 14.41 -2.79
CA GLY A 66 0.27 15.40 -1.95
C GLY A 66 1.06 16.71 -1.77
N LYS A 67 1.18 17.52 -2.83
CA LYS A 67 1.25 18.99 -2.82
C LYS A 67 0.72 19.50 -4.15
N GLY A 68 -0.60 19.75 -4.17
CA GLY A 68 -1.24 20.80 -4.95
C GLY A 68 -0.78 20.98 -6.39
N SER A 69 -1.46 20.33 -7.31
CA SER A 69 -1.93 21.03 -8.51
C SER A 69 -3.39 20.66 -8.66
N LYS A 70 -4.27 21.59 -8.27
CA LYS A 70 -5.73 21.54 -8.48
C LYS A 70 -6.14 21.35 -9.95
N GLU A 71 -5.17 21.27 -10.85
CA GLU A 71 -5.32 21.21 -12.30
C GLU A 71 -5.27 19.79 -12.87
N ASN A 72 -4.84 18.78 -12.10
CA ASN A 72 -4.86 17.41 -12.61
C ASN A 72 -6.12 16.67 -12.12
N LEU A 73 -7.12 16.58 -13.00
CA LEU A 73 -8.35 15.79 -12.84
C LEU A 73 -8.09 14.27 -12.86
N GLU A 74 -6.83 13.85 -12.97
CA GLU A 74 -6.44 12.45 -13.01
C GLU A 74 -6.59 11.82 -11.62
N MET A 75 -7.21 10.64 -11.58
CA MET A 75 -7.32 9.87 -10.34
C MET A 75 -5.91 9.62 -9.76
N PRO A 76 -5.70 9.79 -8.45
CA PRO A 76 -4.39 9.60 -7.84
C PRO A 76 -3.93 8.15 -8.07
N THR A 77 -2.67 7.99 -8.48
CA THR A 77 -2.04 6.70 -8.71
C THR A 77 -0.65 6.67 -8.10
N VAL A 78 -0.17 5.47 -7.76
CA VAL A 78 1.19 5.26 -7.25
C VAL A 78 1.92 4.25 -8.14
N ASP A 79 3.23 4.44 -8.34
CA ASP A 79 4.09 3.38 -8.86
C ASP A 79 4.50 2.41 -7.74
N PHE A 80 5.27 1.38 -8.11
CA PHE A 80 5.76 0.39 -7.16
C PHE A 80 6.54 1.01 -5.99
N ALA A 81 7.35 2.05 -6.26
CA ALA A 81 8.08 2.75 -5.20
C ALA A 81 7.11 3.45 -4.22
N GLY A 82 6.09 4.15 -4.73
CA GLY A 82 5.03 4.74 -3.92
C GLY A 82 4.24 3.69 -3.15
N PHE A 83 3.93 2.54 -3.76
CA PHE A 83 3.28 1.42 -3.08
C PHE A 83 4.10 0.91 -1.89
N LEU A 84 5.41 0.70 -2.05
CA LEU A 84 6.28 0.29 -0.94
C LEU A 84 6.32 1.34 0.19
N MET A 85 6.33 2.63 -0.15
CA MET A 85 6.25 3.70 0.85
C MET A 85 4.93 3.68 1.63
N LEU A 86 3.82 3.38 0.95
CA LEU A 86 2.50 3.19 1.57
C LEU A 86 2.51 2.00 2.53
N MET A 87 2.96 0.83 2.09
CA MET A 87 3.05 -0.36 2.94
C MET A 87 3.91 -0.09 4.17
N ARG A 88 5.01 0.64 4.01
CA ARG A 88 5.89 1.06 5.11
C ARG A 88 5.12 1.92 6.12
N ARG A 89 4.39 2.94 5.65
CA ARG A 89 3.61 3.84 6.53
C ARG A 89 2.51 3.09 7.26
N LEU A 90 1.82 2.16 6.60
CA LEU A 90 0.75 1.37 7.22
C LEU A 90 1.30 0.45 8.32
N LEU A 91 2.42 -0.23 8.08
CA LEU A 91 3.09 -1.08 9.07
C LEU A 91 3.67 -0.28 10.24
N ASP A 92 4.19 0.93 9.99
CA ASP A 92 4.78 1.79 11.04
C ASP A 92 3.70 2.47 11.90
N SER A 93 2.50 2.69 11.35
CA SER A 93 1.39 3.35 12.05
C SER A 93 0.52 2.39 12.87
N ASP A 94 0.89 1.11 12.99
CA ASP A 94 0.05 0.06 13.58
C ASP A 94 -1.37 0.04 12.97
N PHE A 95 -1.44 0.35 11.67
CA PHE A 95 -2.72 0.56 10.99
C PHE A 95 -3.55 -0.73 11.07
N ALA A 96 -4.67 -0.68 11.79
CA ALA A 96 -5.58 -1.81 12.00
C ALA A 96 -4.92 -3.11 12.49
N ASN A 97 -3.81 -3.07 13.25
CA ASN A 97 -3.01 -4.26 13.61
C ASN A 97 -2.59 -5.10 12.38
N LEU A 98 -2.29 -4.45 11.24
CA LEU A 98 -1.93 -5.12 9.99
C LEU A 98 -0.81 -6.15 10.15
N ASP A 99 0.16 -5.88 11.04
CA ASP A 99 1.26 -6.79 11.34
C ASP A 99 0.80 -8.12 11.97
N ASP A 100 -0.19 -8.10 12.88
CA ASP A 100 -0.77 -9.30 13.49
C ASP A 100 -1.58 -10.12 12.47
N HIS A 101 -2.34 -9.43 11.61
CA HIS A 101 -3.16 -10.07 10.58
C HIS A 101 -2.31 -10.68 9.45
N ALA A 102 -1.28 -9.97 8.98
CA ALA A 102 -0.37 -10.49 7.96
C ALA A 102 0.33 -11.78 8.44
N LYS A 103 0.79 -11.81 9.69
CA LYS A 103 1.40 -13.01 10.31
C LYS A 103 0.44 -14.19 10.44
N ARG A 104 -0.85 -13.93 10.60
CA ARG A 104 -1.89 -14.98 10.67
C ARG A 104 -2.23 -15.56 9.30
N VAL A 105 -2.33 -14.74 8.26
CA VAL A 105 -2.58 -15.20 6.89
C VAL A 105 -1.44 -16.11 6.41
N VAL A 106 -0.20 -15.78 6.75
CA VAL A 106 0.98 -16.60 6.40
C VAL A 106 0.99 -17.94 7.15
N GLN A 107 0.51 -18.00 8.39
CA GLN A 107 0.47 -19.23 9.20
C GLN A 107 -0.69 -20.19 8.86
N GLN A 108 -1.75 -19.73 8.20
CA GLN A 108 -2.89 -20.60 7.83
C GLN A 108 -2.72 -21.35 6.49
N LYS A 109 -1.57 -21.20 5.81
CA LYS A 109 -1.29 -21.85 4.52
C LYS A 109 -0.44 -23.14 4.62
N HIS A 110 -0.33 -23.74 5.80
CA HIS A 110 0.43 -24.98 6.02
C HIS A 110 -0.47 -26.15 6.42
#